data_AF-A0A9D5YVW5-F1
#
_entry.id   AF-A0A9D5YVW5-F1
#
_cell.length_a   1.000
_cell.length_b   1.000
_cell.length_c   1.000
_cell.angle_alpha   90.00
_cell.angle_beta   90.00
_cell.angle_gamma   90.00
#
_symmetry.space_group_name_H-M   'P 1'
#
loop_
_entity.id
_entity.type
_entity.pdbx_description
1 polymer ?
#
loop_
_entity_poly.entity_id
_entity_poly.type
_entity_poly.pdbx_seq_one_letter_code
_entity_poly.pdbx_strand_id
1 'polypeptide(L)'
;MRRTVWGFTTLACLATISAAPAQPGPPAGTVTRPASPVSLPYEKVLPGRMADYEIMTASGAWGKEYLLSTRRLSDAGFRFVENKGRSAATLKPWLMLRNLRTGQGVAVLLAYSGNWKMEVQPRNGKTVLRVDTSPSALPPFTEVGGLPIPGALVVEFRGDWDDGARPIARFIRDRLRRNLGPDWPPVQYNTWYDVYDNINEARLLETVRVAAELGCELFTIDAGWFGSGERWSRALGQWDVNRHRLPGGLQTIAAEARRRGMKFGLWIEIECAAPTAPVVRDHPDWVLMHNGQPLSRRTALDFGHPQARAWAKSALDRLVTTYALDYIKMDFNTNLPVDGESLTPETDPLYRHYRGLVELWRHLRTTYPDLIVENCSSGSLRQDAMTAAFTDTHWVSDNVDNTANLAMNFGATFLFPPEICSHWTTAPAETDGPLDRESSFTANMLGHILGLSGPSSPGTPRRASWLRERIARYKEPAR
;
A
#
# COMPACT_ATOMS: atom_id res chain seq x y z
N MET A 1 -18.60 -7.91 55.08
CA MET A 1 -17.31 -8.64 55.06
C MET A 1 -16.36 -7.92 54.11
N ARG A 2 -15.26 -7.41 54.69
CA ARG A 2 -13.99 -6.91 54.13
C ARG A 2 -14.00 -6.19 52.76
N ARG A 3 -14.11 -4.85 52.84
CA ARG A 3 -13.50 -3.90 51.92
C ARG A 3 -11.99 -3.93 52.11
N THR A 4 -11.22 -4.05 51.03
CA THR A 4 -9.77 -3.80 51.06
C THR A 4 -9.51 -2.55 50.24
N VAL A 5 -9.24 -1.46 50.95
CA VAL A 5 -8.81 -0.16 50.41
C VAL A 5 -7.32 -0.28 50.12
N TRP A 6 -6.91 -0.17 48.85
CA TRP A 6 -5.52 0.09 48.50
C TRP A 6 -5.37 1.59 48.26
N GLY A 7 -4.65 2.25 49.16
CA GLY A 7 -4.33 3.67 49.05
C GLY A 7 -3.35 3.89 47.90
N PHE A 8 -3.73 4.76 46.97
CA PHE A 8 -2.81 5.31 45.98
C PHE A 8 -1.93 6.36 46.66
N THR A 9 -0.70 5.98 47.00
CA THR A 9 0.37 6.94 47.27
C THR A 9 0.86 7.44 45.91
N THR A 10 0.69 8.72 45.65
CA THR A 10 1.20 9.41 44.46
C THR A 10 2.73 9.47 44.56
N LEU A 11 3.41 8.46 44.03
CA LEU A 11 4.82 8.61 43.68
C LEU A 11 4.87 9.34 42.34
N ALA A 12 5.25 10.62 42.40
CA ALA A 12 5.74 11.35 41.25
C ALA A 12 7.03 10.65 40.78
N CYS A 13 6.91 9.69 39.85
CA CYS A 13 8.03 9.27 39.03
C CYS A 13 8.34 10.41 38.07
N LEU A 14 9.17 11.35 38.52
CA LEU A 14 10.05 12.11 37.65
C LEU A 14 10.97 11.09 36.97
N ALA A 15 10.52 10.54 35.84
CA ALA A 15 11.38 9.81 34.93
C ALA A 15 12.40 10.84 34.40
N THR A 16 13.56 10.89 35.03
CA THR A 16 14.75 11.40 34.38
C THR A 16 14.92 10.58 33.12
N ILE A 17 14.79 11.24 31.97
CA ILE A 17 15.20 10.69 30.68
C ILE A 17 16.72 10.51 30.81
N SER A 18 17.14 9.37 31.35
CA SER A 18 18.50 8.90 31.17
C SER A 18 18.63 8.68 29.68
N ALA A 19 19.47 9.50 29.03
CA ALA A 19 19.84 9.31 27.64
C ALA A 19 20.15 7.82 27.45
N ALA A 20 19.45 7.19 26.49
CA ALA A 20 19.84 5.87 26.03
C ALA A 20 21.35 5.92 25.73
N PRO A 21 22.14 4.91 26.13
CA PRO A 21 23.55 4.89 25.74
C PRO A 21 23.60 5.09 24.23
N ALA A 22 24.39 6.09 23.81
CA ALA A 22 24.55 6.41 22.40
C ALA A 22 24.75 5.11 21.63
N GLN A 23 23.90 4.88 20.62
CA GLN A 23 24.16 3.86 19.61
C GLN A 23 25.63 3.99 19.22
N PRO A 24 26.45 2.93 19.29
CA PRO A 24 27.83 3.02 18.87
C PRO A 24 27.83 3.64 17.47
N GLY A 25 28.54 4.76 17.32
CA GLY A 25 28.61 5.46 16.05
C GLY A 25 28.99 4.49 14.92
N PRO A 26 28.59 4.79 13.67
CA PRO A 26 28.80 3.88 12.55
C PRO A 26 30.24 3.33 12.58
N PRO A 27 30.44 2.00 12.49
CA PRO A 27 31.77 1.44 12.49
C PRO A 27 32.60 2.14 11.43
N ALA A 28 33.83 2.53 11.78
CA ALA A 28 34.71 3.29 10.90
C ALA A 28 34.72 2.67 9.48
N GLY A 29 34.22 3.43 8.50
CA GLY A 29 34.17 3.02 7.09
C GLY A 29 32.80 2.63 6.53
N THR A 30 31.69 3.29 6.90
CA THR A 30 30.41 3.13 6.20
C THR A 30 30.55 3.48 4.73
N VAL A 31 30.10 2.57 3.86
CA VAL A 31 30.09 2.78 2.40
C VAL A 31 28.73 2.33 1.90
N THR A 32 27.90 3.29 1.52
CA THR A 32 26.55 3.05 1.02
C THR A 32 26.47 3.51 -0.42
N ARG A 33 26.23 2.56 -1.34
CA ARG A 33 26.01 2.90 -2.75
C ARG A 33 24.58 3.43 -2.96
N PRO A 34 24.34 4.27 -3.97
CA PRO A 34 22.99 4.56 -4.43
C PRO A 34 22.26 3.27 -4.82
N ALA A 35 20.93 3.27 -4.72
CA ALA A 35 20.14 2.17 -5.28
C ALA A 35 20.33 2.12 -6.79
N SER A 36 20.67 0.93 -7.27
CA SER A 36 20.92 0.64 -8.67
C SER A 36 19.73 -0.14 -9.23
N PRO A 37 19.05 0.36 -10.28
CA PRO A 37 18.05 -0.44 -10.99
C PRO A 37 18.75 -1.55 -11.77
N VAL A 38 18.20 -2.77 -11.72
CA VAL A 38 18.74 -3.94 -12.42
C VAL A 38 17.61 -4.72 -13.11
N SER A 39 17.94 -5.35 -14.24
CA SER A 39 17.08 -6.36 -14.88
C SER A 39 17.08 -7.67 -14.09
N LEU A 40 16.07 -8.50 -14.33
CA LEU A 40 15.96 -9.83 -13.77
C LEU A 40 16.27 -10.90 -14.84
N PRO A 41 16.86 -12.06 -14.47
CA PRO A 41 17.28 -12.43 -13.12
C PRO A 41 18.51 -11.64 -12.66
N TYR A 42 18.54 -11.28 -11.38
CA TYR A 42 19.71 -10.70 -10.72
C TYR A 42 20.38 -11.73 -9.82
N GLU A 43 21.71 -11.81 -9.91
CA GLU A 43 22.52 -12.70 -9.07
C GLU A 43 23.69 -11.94 -8.44
N LYS A 44 23.90 -12.15 -7.13
CA LYS A 44 25.05 -11.60 -6.39
C LYS A 44 25.75 -12.69 -5.61
N VAL A 45 27.05 -12.87 -5.89
CA VAL A 45 27.93 -13.69 -5.05
C VAL A 45 28.44 -12.82 -3.90
N LEU A 46 28.18 -13.28 -2.68
CA LEU A 46 28.54 -12.66 -1.41
C LEU A 46 29.69 -13.44 -0.75
N PRO A 47 30.68 -12.76 -0.14
CA PRO A 47 31.84 -13.43 0.45
C PRO A 47 31.48 -14.19 1.74
N GLY A 48 32.18 -15.30 2.03
CA GLY A 48 31.94 -16.07 3.25
C GLY A 48 30.79 -17.07 3.13
N ARG A 49 30.46 -17.72 4.24
CA ARG A 49 29.43 -18.77 4.32
C ARG A 49 28.09 -18.18 4.73
N MET A 50 26.99 -18.87 4.48
CA MET A 50 25.65 -18.40 4.84
C MET A 50 25.50 -18.11 6.33
N ALA A 51 26.11 -18.92 7.19
CA ALA A 51 26.14 -18.69 8.63
C ALA A 51 26.84 -17.37 9.05
N ASP A 52 27.57 -16.70 8.18
CA ASP A 52 28.15 -15.37 8.46
C ASP A 52 27.14 -14.23 8.23
N TYR A 53 25.95 -14.53 7.68
CA TYR A 53 24.93 -13.56 7.32
C TYR A 53 23.69 -13.66 8.18
N GLU A 54 23.04 -12.52 8.36
CA GLU A 54 21.63 -12.42 8.73
C GLU A 54 20.81 -11.92 7.55
N ILE A 55 19.54 -12.32 7.54
CA ILE A 55 18.53 -11.90 6.58
C ILE A 55 17.43 -11.12 7.31
N MET A 56 17.05 -9.98 6.74
CA MET A 56 15.84 -9.25 7.12
C MET A 56 14.81 -9.37 6.01
N THR A 57 13.56 -9.67 6.39
CA THR A 57 12.39 -9.71 5.50
C THR A 57 11.22 -8.99 6.15
N ALA A 58 10.22 -8.60 5.37
CA ALA A 58 9.00 -8.00 5.88
C ALA A 58 7.78 -8.85 5.51
N SER A 59 6.86 -9.06 6.44
CA SER A 59 5.63 -9.83 6.20
C SER A 59 4.70 -9.12 5.21
N GLY A 60 3.99 -9.92 4.42
CA GLY A 60 2.95 -9.46 3.52
C GLY A 60 1.53 -9.81 3.99
N ALA A 61 1.35 -10.73 4.94
CA ALA A 61 0.04 -11.25 5.32
C ALA A 61 -0.98 -10.16 5.74
N TRP A 62 -2.22 -10.31 5.29
CA TRP A 62 -3.32 -9.38 5.58
C TRP A 62 -3.48 -9.09 7.07
N GLY A 63 -3.50 -7.79 7.40
CA GLY A 63 -3.58 -7.28 8.77
C GLY A 63 -2.31 -7.47 9.62
N LYS A 64 -1.23 -7.95 9.01
CA LYS A 64 0.10 -8.13 9.60
C LYS A 64 1.17 -7.72 8.60
N GLU A 65 0.94 -6.68 7.81
CA GLU A 65 1.85 -6.24 6.76
C GLU A 65 3.06 -5.51 7.35
N TYR A 66 4.20 -5.56 6.67
CA TYR A 66 5.43 -4.85 7.03
C TYR A 66 6.07 -5.22 8.38
N LEU A 67 5.63 -6.28 9.06
CA LEU A 67 6.31 -6.75 10.26
C LEU A 67 7.71 -7.26 9.89
N LEU A 68 8.73 -6.55 10.33
CA LEU A 68 10.12 -6.87 10.06
C LEU A 68 10.55 -8.07 10.90
N SER A 69 11.23 -9.01 10.25
CA SER A 69 11.83 -10.18 10.89
C SER A 69 13.27 -10.29 10.48
N THR A 70 14.17 -10.37 11.47
CA THR A 70 15.60 -10.57 11.27
C THR A 70 16.01 -11.89 11.88
N ARG A 71 16.76 -12.69 11.12
CA ARG A 71 17.33 -13.95 11.63
C ARG A 71 18.66 -14.24 10.97
N ARG A 72 19.52 -14.97 11.68
CA ARG A 72 20.72 -15.55 11.09
C ARG A 72 20.36 -16.58 10.02
N LEU A 73 21.09 -16.59 8.91
CA LEU A 73 20.93 -17.63 7.89
C LEU A 73 21.54 -18.94 8.39
N SER A 74 20.84 -20.04 8.13
CA SER A 74 21.34 -21.40 8.35
C SER A 74 21.99 -21.93 7.06
N ASP A 75 22.67 -23.08 7.16
CA ASP A 75 23.25 -23.76 5.99
C ASP A 75 22.19 -24.30 5.00
N ALA A 76 20.91 -24.28 5.37
CA ALA A 76 19.80 -24.57 4.45
C ALA A 76 19.46 -23.39 3.53
N GLY A 77 19.94 -22.18 3.85
CA GLY A 77 19.71 -20.97 3.07
C GLY A 77 18.31 -20.38 3.24
N PHE A 78 17.86 -19.70 2.19
CA PHE A 78 16.53 -19.10 2.08
C PHE A 78 16.01 -19.32 0.66
N ARG A 79 14.75 -19.70 0.53
CA ARG A 79 14.04 -19.68 -0.74
C ARG A 79 12.60 -19.30 -0.46
N PHE A 80 12.11 -18.32 -1.20
CA PHE A 80 10.72 -17.91 -1.16
C PHE A 80 10.21 -17.71 -2.58
N VAL A 81 9.00 -18.21 -2.84
CA VAL A 81 8.27 -18.03 -4.09
C VAL A 81 6.91 -17.44 -3.74
N GLU A 82 6.63 -16.24 -4.23
CA GLU A 82 5.29 -15.66 -4.18
C GLU A 82 4.50 -16.20 -5.37
N ASN A 83 3.38 -16.87 -5.07
CA ASN A 83 2.54 -17.55 -6.06
C ASN A 83 1.07 -17.13 -5.98
N LYS A 84 0.75 -16.10 -5.21
CA LYS A 84 -0.62 -15.57 -5.06
C LYS A 84 -1.03 -14.62 -6.16
N GLY A 85 -0.16 -14.35 -7.13
CA GLY A 85 -0.38 -13.37 -8.20
C GLY A 85 -0.54 -11.95 -7.70
N ARG A 86 -0.14 -11.69 -6.46
CA ARG A 86 -0.05 -10.40 -5.80
C ARG A 86 1.29 -10.35 -5.09
N SER A 87 2.16 -9.44 -5.50
CA SER A 87 3.58 -9.39 -5.13
C SER A 87 3.89 -9.38 -3.64
N ALA A 88 2.94 -8.95 -2.80
CA ALA A 88 3.15 -8.74 -1.38
C ALA A 88 2.12 -9.48 -0.51
N ALA A 89 1.43 -10.50 -1.03
CA ALA A 89 0.35 -11.17 -0.32
C ALA A 89 0.81 -11.98 0.89
N THR A 90 2.04 -12.51 0.84
CA THR A 90 2.59 -13.35 1.91
C THR A 90 3.86 -12.76 2.50
N LEU A 91 4.80 -12.35 1.63
CA LEU A 91 6.05 -11.69 1.98
C LEU A 91 6.19 -10.44 1.11
N LYS A 92 6.71 -9.34 1.65
CA LYS A 92 7.06 -8.19 0.80
C LYS A 92 8.14 -8.62 -0.19
N PRO A 93 8.12 -8.12 -1.44
CA PRO A 93 9.12 -8.45 -2.45
C PRO A 93 10.42 -7.68 -2.20
N TRP A 94 10.94 -7.85 -0.98
CA TRP A 94 12.02 -7.10 -0.40
C TRP A 94 12.77 -7.97 0.60
N LEU A 95 14.10 -7.89 0.57
CA LEU A 95 14.95 -8.49 1.59
C LEU A 95 16.23 -7.70 1.76
N MET A 96 16.90 -7.92 2.89
CA MET A 96 18.27 -7.48 3.11
C MET A 96 19.12 -8.62 3.64
N LEU A 97 20.38 -8.68 3.21
CA LEU A 97 21.41 -9.53 3.77
C LEU A 97 22.51 -8.68 4.35
N ARG A 98 22.99 -9.03 5.54
CA ARG A 98 24.14 -8.37 6.17
C ARG A 98 25.10 -9.41 6.75
N ASN A 99 26.37 -9.28 6.40
CA ASN A 99 27.44 -10.08 6.96
C ASN A 99 27.80 -9.53 8.35
N LEU A 100 27.63 -10.36 9.38
CA LEU A 100 27.82 -9.98 10.78
C LEU A 100 29.27 -9.64 11.15
N ARG A 101 30.24 -10.09 10.35
CA ARG A 101 31.68 -9.88 10.61
C ARG A 101 32.21 -8.63 9.92
N THR A 102 31.72 -8.33 8.73
CA THR A 102 32.26 -7.26 7.87
C THR A 102 31.35 -6.04 7.77
N GLY A 103 30.08 -6.18 8.17
CA GLY A 103 29.04 -5.18 7.96
C GLY A 103 28.58 -5.06 6.51
N GLN A 104 29.18 -5.79 5.57
CA GLN A 104 28.80 -5.74 4.15
C GLN A 104 27.45 -6.39 3.92
N GLY A 105 26.62 -5.78 3.09
CA GLY A 105 25.28 -6.26 2.82
C GLY A 105 24.75 -5.88 1.45
N VAL A 106 23.59 -6.48 1.14
CA VAL A 106 22.80 -6.17 -0.05
C VAL A 106 21.33 -6.03 0.35
N ALA A 107 20.68 -4.97 -0.10
CA ALA A 107 19.23 -4.77 0.01
C ALA A 107 18.60 -4.85 -1.37
N VAL A 108 17.40 -5.43 -1.46
CA VAL A 108 16.66 -5.57 -2.72
C VAL A 108 15.21 -5.19 -2.52
N LEU A 109 14.64 -4.44 -3.47
CA LEU A 109 13.19 -4.26 -3.65
C LEU A 109 12.82 -4.61 -5.11
N LEU A 110 11.93 -5.59 -5.31
CA LEU A 110 11.47 -5.98 -6.64
C LEU A 110 10.51 -4.93 -7.23
N ALA A 111 10.54 -4.77 -8.54
CA ALA A 111 9.65 -3.94 -9.32
C ALA A 111 8.77 -4.80 -10.24
N TYR A 112 7.91 -5.63 -9.65
CA TYR A 112 6.91 -6.43 -10.37
C TYR A 112 5.77 -6.84 -9.43
N SER A 113 4.53 -6.69 -9.89
CA SER A 113 3.34 -6.97 -9.08
C SER A 113 2.80 -8.41 -9.17
N GLY A 114 3.35 -9.20 -10.09
CA GLY A 114 3.02 -10.61 -10.24
C GLY A 114 3.82 -11.53 -9.32
N ASN A 115 3.99 -12.78 -9.77
CA ASN A 115 4.72 -13.81 -9.06
C ASN A 115 6.25 -13.63 -9.21
N TRP A 116 6.98 -13.97 -8.17
CA TRP A 116 8.43 -13.78 -8.08
C TRP A 116 9.08 -14.79 -7.15
N LYS A 117 10.41 -14.88 -7.20
CA LYS A 117 11.20 -15.70 -6.28
C LYS A 117 12.49 -15.03 -5.85
N MET A 118 12.87 -15.26 -4.60
CA MET A 118 14.16 -14.85 -4.05
C MET A 118 14.81 -16.01 -3.31
N GLU A 119 16.11 -16.19 -3.53
CA GLU A 119 16.86 -17.32 -3.01
C GLU A 119 18.23 -16.88 -2.50
N VAL A 120 18.64 -17.46 -1.38
CA VAL A 120 19.98 -17.32 -0.83
C VAL A 120 20.52 -18.72 -0.58
N GLN A 121 21.46 -19.14 -1.40
CA GLN A 121 21.95 -20.52 -1.43
C GLN A 121 23.48 -20.59 -1.36
N PRO A 122 24.05 -21.71 -0.88
CA PRO A 122 25.48 -21.92 -0.92
C PRO A 122 25.89 -22.35 -2.32
N ARG A 123 26.95 -21.76 -2.87
CA ARG A 123 27.58 -22.21 -4.12
C ARG A 123 29.09 -22.10 -4.01
N ASN A 124 29.80 -23.22 -4.14
CA ASN A 124 31.26 -23.28 -4.08
C ASN A 124 31.87 -22.57 -2.86
N GLY A 125 31.29 -22.78 -1.67
CA GLY A 125 31.75 -22.16 -0.42
C GLY A 125 31.45 -20.67 -0.28
N LYS A 126 30.66 -20.08 -1.18
CA LYS A 126 30.15 -18.71 -1.13
C LYS A 126 28.65 -18.70 -0.90
N THR A 127 28.12 -17.55 -0.47
CA THR A 127 26.68 -17.28 -0.42
C THR A 127 26.26 -16.61 -1.74
N VAL A 128 25.15 -17.04 -2.34
CA VAL A 128 24.62 -16.46 -3.58
C VAL A 128 23.19 -16.02 -3.37
N LEU A 129 22.92 -14.73 -3.58
CA LEU A 129 21.58 -14.17 -3.68
C LEU A 129 21.12 -14.24 -5.13
N ARG A 130 19.91 -14.76 -5.36
CA ARG A 130 19.19 -14.72 -6.64
C ARG A 130 17.84 -14.05 -6.44
N VAL A 131 17.48 -13.18 -7.38
CA VAL A 131 16.21 -12.47 -7.42
C VAL A 131 15.68 -12.57 -8.83
N ASP A 132 14.43 -12.98 -8.96
CA ASP A 132 13.84 -13.25 -10.27
C ASP A 132 12.31 -13.16 -10.21
N THR A 133 11.69 -13.07 -11.39
CA THR A 133 10.25 -13.31 -11.55
C THR A 133 9.95 -14.81 -11.49
N SER A 134 8.67 -15.15 -11.41
CA SER A 134 8.17 -16.52 -11.57
C SER A 134 6.95 -16.46 -12.51
N PRO A 135 7.06 -16.71 -13.83
CA PRO A 135 8.17 -17.32 -14.58
C PRO A 135 9.54 -16.68 -14.43
N SER A 136 10.59 -17.49 -14.56
CA SER A 136 11.96 -16.98 -14.56
C SER A 136 12.23 -16.08 -15.77
N ALA A 137 12.97 -14.99 -15.57
CA ALA A 137 13.44 -14.11 -16.64
C ALA A 137 12.33 -13.47 -17.50
N LEU A 138 11.23 -13.01 -16.88
CA LEU A 138 10.22 -12.24 -17.61
C LEU A 138 10.85 -10.97 -18.21
N PRO A 139 10.66 -10.69 -19.51
CA PRO A 139 11.24 -9.52 -20.14
C PRO A 139 10.61 -8.23 -19.59
N PRO A 140 11.38 -7.15 -19.39
CA PRO A 140 10.82 -5.84 -19.06
C PRO A 140 9.84 -5.39 -20.14
N PHE A 141 8.58 -5.15 -19.76
CA PHE A 141 7.61 -4.52 -20.66
C PHE A 141 7.71 -3.00 -20.61
N THR A 142 8.39 -2.44 -19.61
CA THR A 142 8.68 -1.01 -19.59
C THR A 142 9.78 -0.57 -18.62
N GLU A 143 10.06 0.74 -18.59
CA GLU A 143 11.03 1.38 -17.71
C GLU A 143 10.47 2.69 -17.13
N VAL A 144 10.79 3.00 -15.85
CA VAL A 144 10.47 4.28 -15.19
C VAL A 144 11.67 4.74 -14.37
N GLY A 145 12.16 5.97 -14.59
CA GLY A 145 13.29 6.52 -13.81
C GLY A 145 14.63 5.78 -13.98
N GLY A 146 14.74 4.89 -14.97
CA GLY A 146 15.85 3.94 -15.17
C GLY A 146 15.61 2.53 -14.61
N LEU A 147 14.47 2.30 -13.94
CA LEU A 147 14.08 1.01 -13.37
C LEU A 147 13.29 0.18 -14.39
N PRO A 148 13.81 -0.96 -14.88
CA PRO A 148 13.03 -1.88 -15.71
C PRO A 148 11.89 -2.52 -14.90
N ILE A 149 10.79 -2.84 -15.57
CA ILE A 149 9.61 -3.48 -15.00
C ILE A 149 9.18 -4.61 -15.94
N PRO A 150 9.34 -5.89 -15.55
CA PRO A 150 9.92 -6.37 -14.29
C PRO A 150 11.41 -5.99 -14.10
N GLY A 151 11.81 -5.77 -12.85
CA GLY A 151 13.17 -5.41 -12.46
C GLY A 151 13.36 -5.42 -10.95
N ALA A 152 14.47 -4.88 -10.46
CA ALA A 152 14.68 -4.65 -9.03
C ALA A 152 15.55 -3.42 -8.76
N LEU A 153 15.39 -2.84 -7.57
CA LEU A 153 16.34 -1.90 -6.98
C LEU A 153 17.27 -2.68 -6.06
N VAL A 154 18.58 -2.52 -6.26
CA VAL A 154 19.61 -3.18 -5.46
C VAL A 154 20.53 -2.14 -4.83
N VAL A 155 20.83 -2.31 -3.54
CA VAL A 155 21.80 -1.50 -2.80
C VAL A 155 22.87 -2.40 -2.25
N GLU A 156 24.13 -2.10 -2.55
CA GLU A 156 25.26 -2.66 -1.80
C GLU A 156 25.69 -1.66 -0.72
N PHE A 157 25.82 -2.12 0.51
CA PHE A 157 26.13 -1.28 1.65
C PHE A 157 27.15 -1.94 2.58
N ARG A 158 27.75 -1.13 3.45
CA ARG A 158 28.50 -1.56 4.62
C ARG A 158 28.08 -0.71 5.81
N GLY A 159 27.47 -1.34 6.81
CA GLY A 159 26.97 -0.64 7.99
C GLY A 159 25.73 -1.32 8.57
N ASP A 160 24.70 -0.53 8.87
CA ASP A 160 23.46 -1.02 9.45
C ASP A 160 22.34 -1.21 8.42
N TRP A 161 21.12 -1.48 8.88
CA TRP A 161 19.98 -1.69 7.99
C TRP A 161 19.49 -0.39 7.34
N ASP A 162 19.69 0.76 7.99
CA ASP A 162 19.35 2.06 7.44
C ASP A 162 20.22 2.38 6.21
N ASP A 163 21.49 2.01 6.26
CA ASP A 163 22.43 2.13 5.13
C ASP A 163 21.92 1.41 3.88
N GLY A 164 21.30 0.24 4.01
CA GLY A 164 20.73 -0.47 2.88
C GLY A 164 19.32 0.00 2.47
N ALA A 165 18.49 0.44 3.42
CA ALA A 165 17.09 0.81 3.16
C ALA A 165 16.92 2.22 2.60
N ARG A 166 17.63 3.21 3.16
CA ARG A 166 17.48 4.64 2.80
C ARG A 166 17.75 4.93 1.31
N PRO A 167 18.74 4.31 0.63
CA PRO A 167 18.95 4.56 -0.80
C PRO A 167 17.78 4.09 -1.68
N ILE A 168 17.06 3.02 -1.30
CA ILE A 168 15.83 2.58 -1.99
C ILE A 168 14.76 3.65 -1.84
N ALA A 169 14.50 4.10 -0.62
CA ALA A 169 13.50 5.15 -0.37
C ALA A 169 13.84 6.46 -1.11
N ARG A 170 15.13 6.85 -1.17
CA ARG A 170 15.59 8.00 -1.98
C ARG A 170 15.36 7.78 -3.46
N PHE A 171 15.69 6.61 -4.02
CA PHE A 171 15.42 6.34 -5.43
C PHE A 171 13.94 6.47 -5.77
N ILE A 172 13.06 5.90 -4.94
CA ILE A 172 11.61 6.02 -5.15
C ILE A 172 11.19 7.51 -5.12
N ARG A 173 11.68 8.27 -4.13
CA ARG A 173 11.40 9.72 -4.00
C ARG A 173 11.86 10.53 -5.20
N ASP A 174 13.09 10.31 -5.64
CA ASP A 174 13.75 11.20 -6.59
C ASP A 174 13.53 10.78 -8.05
N ARG A 175 13.18 9.50 -8.30
CA ARG A 175 13.16 8.91 -9.65
C ARG A 175 11.81 8.31 -10.06
N LEU A 176 10.96 7.92 -9.11
CA LEU A 176 9.69 7.23 -9.40
C LEU A 176 8.45 8.07 -9.09
N ARG A 177 8.47 8.84 -7.99
CA ARG A 177 7.36 9.70 -7.59
C ARG A 177 7.21 10.91 -8.51
N ARG A 178 5.97 11.40 -8.62
CA ARG A 178 5.68 12.73 -9.21
C ARG A 178 5.82 13.80 -8.14
N ASN A 179 6.14 15.02 -8.58
CA ASN A 179 5.93 16.19 -7.76
C ASN A 179 4.45 16.59 -7.83
N LEU A 180 3.72 16.43 -6.73
CA LEU A 180 2.29 16.78 -6.61
C LEU A 180 2.07 18.17 -5.98
N GLY A 181 3.15 18.96 -5.86
CA GLY A 181 3.11 20.30 -5.30
C GLY A 181 3.22 20.34 -3.77
N PRO A 182 3.27 21.56 -3.20
CA PRO A 182 3.46 21.77 -1.76
C PRO A 182 2.25 21.36 -0.91
N ASP A 183 1.05 21.31 -1.51
CA ASP A 183 -0.19 20.94 -0.83
C ASP A 183 -0.37 19.41 -0.74
N TRP A 184 0.62 18.64 -1.19
CA TRP A 184 0.65 17.19 -1.02
C TRP A 184 1.38 16.80 0.27
N PRO A 185 0.83 15.87 1.07
CA PRO A 185 -0.44 15.16 0.88
C PRO A 185 -1.64 15.85 1.56
N PRO A 186 -2.87 15.75 0.98
CA PRO A 186 -4.06 16.26 1.65
C PRO A 186 -4.47 15.38 2.82
N VAL A 187 -5.00 15.98 3.90
CA VAL A 187 -5.66 15.22 4.96
C VAL A 187 -6.96 14.62 4.43
N GLN A 188 -7.06 13.29 4.40
CA GLN A 188 -8.18 12.58 3.79
C GLN A 188 -9.24 12.21 4.82
N TYR A 189 -10.51 12.26 4.43
CA TYR A 189 -11.58 11.52 5.07
C TYR A 189 -12.08 10.44 4.11
N ASN A 190 -12.13 9.19 4.57
CA ASN A 190 -12.70 8.06 3.83
C ASN A 190 -13.92 7.50 4.57
N THR A 191 -14.95 7.08 3.83
CA THR A 191 -16.23 6.66 4.41
C THR A 191 -16.28 5.20 4.89
N TRP A 192 -15.26 4.38 4.61
CA TRP A 192 -15.31 2.92 4.81
C TRP A 192 -15.61 2.50 6.24
N TYR A 193 -14.88 3.01 7.24
CA TYR A 193 -15.16 2.67 8.64
C TYR A 193 -16.27 3.55 9.27
N ASP A 194 -16.82 4.55 8.56
CA ASP A 194 -18.00 5.32 9.01
C ASP A 194 -19.29 4.54 8.71
N VAL A 195 -19.45 4.11 7.45
CA VAL A 195 -20.71 3.51 6.97
C VAL A 195 -20.54 2.17 6.24
N TYR A 196 -19.31 1.70 6.05
CA TYR A 196 -18.99 0.57 5.17
C TYR A 196 -19.69 0.72 3.82
N ASP A 197 -20.46 -0.29 3.39
CA ASP A 197 -21.22 -0.26 2.14
C ASP A 197 -22.66 0.25 2.30
N ASN A 198 -23.05 0.69 3.50
CA ASN A 198 -24.39 1.22 3.79
C ASN A 198 -24.47 2.74 3.53
N ILE A 199 -24.02 3.13 2.34
CA ILE A 199 -23.99 4.53 1.91
C ILE A 199 -25.41 5.06 1.70
N ASN A 200 -25.67 6.27 2.18
CA ASN A 200 -26.86 7.05 1.85
C ASN A 200 -26.50 8.54 1.70
N GLU A 201 -27.20 9.24 0.82
CA GLU A 201 -26.90 10.64 0.45
C GLU A 201 -26.89 11.60 1.64
N ALA A 202 -27.94 11.54 2.48
CA ALA A 202 -28.08 12.45 3.63
C ALA A 202 -26.91 12.29 4.61
N ARG A 203 -26.52 11.05 4.90
CA ARG A 203 -25.38 10.74 5.75
C ARG A 203 -24.07 11.23 5.13
N LEU A 204 -23.84 11.00 3.84
CA LEU A 204 -22.63 11.49 3.18
C LEU A 204 -22.53 13.02 3.22
N LEU A 205 -23.63 13.74 3.00
CA LEU A 205 -23.64 15.22 3.11
C LEU A 205 -23.31 15.69 4.53
N GLU A 206 -23.84 15.01 5.55
CA GLU A 206 -23.46 15.27 6.95
C GLU A 206 -21.96 15.00 7.17
N THR A 207 -21.46 13.85 6.73
CA THR A 207 -20.06 13.46 6.88
C THR A 207 -19.11 14.42 6.14
N VAL A 208 -19.49 14.92 4.95
CA VAL A 208 -18.75 15.98 4.24
C VAL A 208 -18.66 17.25 5.06
N ARG A 209 -19.75 17.69 5.69
CA ARG A 209 -19.76 18.87 6.58
C ARG A 209 -18.80 18.67 7.75
N VAL A 210 -18.87 17.52 8.42
CA VAL A 210 -18.00 17.21 9.56
C VAL A 210 -16.54 17.16 9.12
N ALA A 211 -16.23 16.45 8.03
CA ALA A 211 -14.86 16.33 7.53
C ALA A 211 -14.23 17.71 7.28
N ALA A 212 -14.96 18.62 6.63
CA ALA A 212 -14.52 19.99 6.43
C ALA A 212 -14.34 20.75 7.77
N GLU A 213 -15.27 20.60 8.72
CA GLU A 213 -15.16 21.19 10.05
C GLU A 213 -13.99 20.65 10.87
N LEU A 214 -13.51 19.43 10.58
CA LEU A 214 -12.30 18.87 11.17
C LEU A 214 -11.02 19.38 10.48
N GLY A 215 -11.13 19.93 9.27
CA GLY A 215 -10.01 20.39 8.47
C GLY A 215 -9.50 19.37 7.47
N CYS A 216 -10.27 18.35 7.10
CA CYS A 216 -9.92 17.49 5.98
C CYS A 216 -9.88 18.28 4.66
N GLU A 217 -9.06 17.83 3.73
CA GLU A 217 -8.81 18.45 2.41
C GLU A 217 -9.23 17.54 1.25
N LEU A 218 -9.45 16.26 1.51
CA LEU A 218 -9.93 15.29 0.55
C LEU A 218 -11.07 14.47 1.16
N PHE A 219 -12.20 14.38 0.45
CA PHE A 219 -13.31 13.52 0.81
C PHE A 219 -13.45 12.38 -0.20
N THR A 220 -13.30 11.14 0.27
CA THR A 220 -13.36 9.93 -0.56
C THR A 220 -14.54 9.07 -0.17
N ILE A 221 -15.43 8.79 -1.13
CA ILE A 221 -16.49 7.80 -0.94
C ILE A 221 -15.93 6.41 -1.26
N ASP A 222 -15.95 5.53 -0.26
CA ASP A 222 -15.49 4.14 -0.39
C ASP A 222 -16.55 3.21 -1.02
N ALA A 223 -16.32 1.89 -1.01
CA ALA A 223 -17.16 0.93 -1.72
C ALA A 223 -18.65 1.02 -1.36
N GLY A 224 -19.53 0.93 -2.38
CA GLY A 224 -21.00 0.90 -2.22
C GLY A 224 -21.76 2.04 -2.88
N TRP A 225 -21.07 2.98 -3.55
CA TRP A 225 -21.68 4.08 -4.31
C TRP A 225 -22.29 3.66 -5.66
N PHE A 226 -22.01 2.44 -6.12
CA PHE A 226 -22.29 1.94 -7.47
C PHE A 226 -23.28 0.76 -7.48
N GLY A 227 -23.77 0.41 -8.67
CA GLY A 227 -24.69 -0.71 -8.90
C GLY A 227 -26.14 -0.44 -8.52
N SER A 228 -26.94 -1.50 -8.38
CA SER A 228 -28.41 -1.45 -8.33
C SER A 228 -29.06 -1.73 -6.97
N GLY A 229 -28.28 -1.82 -5.89
CA GLY A 229 -28.79 -1.98 -4.51
C GLY A 229 -28.21 -3.17 -3.75
N GLU A 230 -27.51 -4.06 -4.44
CA GLU A 230 -26.81 -5.19 -3.85
C GLU A 230 -25.68 -4.75 -2.90
N ARG A 231 -25.17 -5.69 -2.10
CA ARG A 231 -23.90 -5.48 -1.39
C ARG A 231 -22.80 -5.13 -2.39
N TRP A 232 -21.90 -4.22 -2.03
CA TRP A 232 -20.90 -3.67 -2.96
C TRP A 232 -20.13 -4.74 -3.74
N SER A 233 -19.75 -5.84 -3.09
CA SER A 233 -18.97 -6.93 -3.68
C SER A 233 -19.73 -7.73 -4.74
N ARG A 234 -21.08 -7.65 -4.76
CA ARG A 234 -21.94 -8.26 -5.78
C ARG A 234 -22.24 -7.30 -6.93
N ALA A 235 -21.93 -6.02 -6.78
CA ALA A 235 -22.11 -4.99 -7.79
C ALA A 235 -20.81 -4.67 -8.57
N LEU A 236 -19.69 -5.34 -8.26
CA LEU A 236 -18.40 -5.08 -8.94
C LEU A 236 -18.55 -5.17 -10.46
N GLY A 237 -17.88 -4.26 -11.17
CA GLY A 237 -18.01 -4.13 -12.64
C GLY A 237 -19.24 -3.35 -13.10
N GLN A 238 -20.11 -2.89 -12.20
CA GLN A 238 -21.26 -2.02 -12.51
C GLN A 238 -20.99 -0.59 -12.03
N TRP A 239 -20.12 0.14 -12.74
CA TRP A 239 -19.62 1.46 -12.33
C TRP A 239 -20.57 2.63 -12.63
N ASP A 240 -21.86 2.41 -12.46
CA ASP A 240 -22.89 3.44 -12.52
C ASP A 240 -23.39 3.75 -11.12
N VAL A 241 -23.74 5.03 -10.88
CA VAL A 241 -24.13 5.49 -9.55
C VAL A 241 -25.43 4.83 -9.11
N ASN A 242 -25.42 4.31 -7.89
CA ASN A 242 -26.61 3.78 -7.26
C ASN A 242 -27.57 4.91 -6.86
N ARG A 243 -28.50 5.26 -7.74
CA ARG A 243 -29.49 6.33 -7.52
C ARG A 243 -30.48 6.05 -6.39
N HIS A 244 -30.63 4.80 -5.95
CA HIS A 244 -31.44 4.49 -4.79
C HIS A 244 -30.76 4.93 -3.48
N ARG A 245 -29.43 4.79 -3.40
CA ARG A 245 -28.62 5.24 -2.26
C ARG A 245 -28.26 6.73 -2.36
N LEU A 246 -28.06 7.20 -3.58
CA LEU A 246 -27.64 8.56 -3.93
C LEU A 246 -28.61 9.19 -4.94
N PRO A 247 -29.83 9.61 -4.52
CA PRO A 247 -30.84 10.17 -5.43
C PRO A 247 -30.34 11.36 -6.27
N GLY A 248 -29.66 12.34 -5.64
CA GLY A 248 -28.98 13.44 -6.30
C GLY A 248 -27.72 13.01 -7.06
N GLY A 249 -27.18 11.84 -6.72
CA GLY A 249 -26.02 11.23 -7.35
C GLY A 249 -24.71 11.76 -6.78
N LEU A 250 -23.60 11.29 -7.35
CA LEU A 250 -22.27 11.71 -6.89
C LEU A 250 -22.01 13.20 -7.10
N GLN A 251 -22.66 13.84 -8.09
CA GLN A 251 -22.52 15.28 -8.32
C GLN A 251 -22.91 16.10 -7.09
N THR A 252 -23.97 15.71 -6.37
CA THR A 252 -24.43 16.41 -5.16
C THR A 252 -23.38 16.37 -4.07
N ILE A 253 -22.79 15.19 -3.82
CA ILE A 253 -21.75 15.04 -2.78
C ILE A 253 -20.46 15.75 -3.20
N ALA A 254 -20.06 15.60 -4.46
CA ALA A 254 -18.86 16.23 -4.99
C ALA A 254 -18.95 17.76 -4.99
N ALA A 255 -20.13 18.33 -5.29
CA ALA A 255 -20.38 19.77 -5.21
C ALA A 255 -20.30 20.27 -3.77
N GLU A 256 -20.86 19.54 -2.80
CA GLU A 256 -20.80 19.91 -1.38
C GLU A 256 -19.37 19.84 -0.83
N ALA A 257 -18.58 18.82 -1.21
CA ALA A 257 -17.16 18.73 -0.83
C ALA A 257 -16.36 19.94 -1.34
N ARG A 258 -16.51 20.29 -2.63
CA ARG A 258 -15.82 21.44 -3.24
C ARG A 258 -16.27 22.78 -2.68
N ARG A 259 -17.57 22.96 -2.42
CA ARG A 259 -18.12 24.17 -1.78
C ARG A 259 -17.47 24.43 -0.40
N ARG A 260 -16.97 23.37 0.24
CA ARG A 260 -16.25 23.42 1.52
C ARG A 260 -14.72 23.41 1.38
N GLY A 261 -14.20 23.51 0.16
CA GLY A 261 -12.76 23.56 -0.10
C GLY A 261 -12.06 22.21 -0.09
N MET A 262 -12.78 21.09 -0.16
CA MET A 262 -12.19 19.75 -0.24
C MET A 262 -12.14 19.24 -1.68
N LYS A 263 -11.06 18.51 -1.99
CA LYS A 263 -10.95 17.59 -3.12
C LYS A 263 -11.97 16.45 -2.98
N PHE A 264 -12.34 15.85 -4.10
CA PHE A 264 -13.30 14.75 -4.14
C PHE A 264 -12.73 13.50 -4.81
N GLY A 265 -12.93 12.33 -4.19
CA GLY A 265 -12.44 11.07 -4.70
C GLY A 265 -13.40 9.89 -4.52
N LEU A 266 -13.09 8.80 -5.23
CA LEU A 266 -13.86 7.56 -5.18
C LEU A 266 -12.95 6.35 -5.00
N TRP A 267 -13.46 5.33 -4.32
CA TRP A 267 -12.92 3.97 -4.37
C TRP A 267 -13.41 3.22 -5.61
N ILE A 268 -12.55 2.38 -6.19
CA ILE A 268 -12.89 1.47 -7.29
C ILE A 268 -12.02 0.20 -7.25
N GLU A 269 -12.60 -0.96 -7.62
CA GLU A 269 -11.89 -2.22 -7.85
C GLU A 269 -12.07 -2.65 -9.32
N ILE A 270 -11.46 -1.90 -10.25
CA ILE A 270 -11.71 -2.00 -11.69
C ILE A 270 -11.26 -3.35 -12.30
N GLU A 271 -10.35 -4.04 -11.63
CA GLU A 271 -9.74 -5.30 -12.07
C GLU A 271 -10.64 -6.52 -11.82
N CYS A 272 -11.69 -6.39 -10.99
CA CYS A 272 -12.63 -7.47 -10.69
C CYS A 272 -14.06 -7.04 -11.04
N ALA A 273 -14.88 -8.03 -11.41
CA ALA A 273 -16.29 -7.83 -11.69
C ALA A 273 -17.11 -8.98 -11.11
N ALA A 274 -18.33 -8.72 -10.65
CA ALA A 274 -19.19 -9.79 -10.18
C ALA A 274 -19.56 -10.72 -11.36
N PRO A 275 -19.77 -12.03 -11.14
CA PRO A 275 -20.21 -12.95 -12.21
C PRO A 275 -21.50 -12.52 -12.92
N THR A 276 -22.35 -11.75 -12.23
CA THR A 276 -23.61 -11.21 -12.76
C THR A 276 -23.44 -9.89 -13.50
N ALA A 277 -22.26 -9.26 -13.45
CA ALA A 277 -22.02 -7.98 -14.11
C ALA A 277 -22.07 -8.15 -15.64
N PRO A 278 -22.63 -7.17 -16.39
CA PRO A 278 -22.70 -7.24 -17.85
C PRO A 278 -21.36 -7.52 -18.52
N VAL A 279 -20.27 -6.91 -18.03
CA VAL A 279 -18.91 -7.13 -18.56
C VAL A 279 -18.48 -8.60 -18.50
N VAL A 280 -18.92 -9.36 -17.50
CA VAL A 280 -18.59 -10.79 -17.37
C VAL A 280 -19.59 -11.66 -18.14
N ARG A 281 -20.89 -11.34 -18.03
CA ARG A 281 -21.95 -12.12 -18.68
C ARG A 281 -21.85 -12.04 -20.21
N ASP A 282 -21.60 -10.85 -20.74
CA ASP A 282 -21.59 -10.59 -22.18
C ASP A 282 -20.21 -10.87 -22.79
N HIS A 283 -19.15 -10.84 -21.98
CA HIS A 283 -17.76 -11.14 -22.40
C HIS A 283 -17.06 -12.11 -21.43
N PRO A 284 -17.50 -13.37 -21.35
CA PRO A 284 -16.86 -14.37 -20.48
C PRO A 284 -15.41 -14.67 -20.89
N ASP A 285 -15.04 -14.37 -22.15
CA ASP A 285 -13.68 -14.44 -22.69
C ASP A 285 -12.74 -13.37 -22.12
N TRP A 286 -13.26 -12.32 -21.48
CA TRP A 286 -12.46 -11.29 -20.82
C TRP A 286 -12.06 -11.66 -19.40
N VAL A 287 -12.52 -12.79 -18.87
CA VAL A 287 -12.12 -13.27 -17.54
C VAL A 287 -10.69 -13.78 -17.59
N LEU A 288 -9.91 -13.48 -16.55
CA LEU A 288 -8.55 -13.99 -16.42
C LEU A 288 -8.57 -15.49 -16.06
N MET A 289 -8.17 -16.31 -17.02
CA MET A 289 -8.21 -17.78 -16.93
C MET A 289 -6.81 -18.39 -16.81
N HIS A 290 -6.75 -19.56 -16.17
CA HIS A 290 -5.59 -20.45 -16.19
C HIS A 290 -6.07 -21.91 -16.20
N ASN A 291 -5.50 -22.74 -17.08
CA ASN A 291 -5.89 -24.15 -17.26
C ASN A 291 -7.42 -24.36 -17.40
N GLY A 292 -8.07 -23.47 -18.15
CA GLY A 292 -9.52 -23.53 -18.40
C GLY A 292 -10.41 -23.14 -17.22
N GLN A 293 -9.86 -22.58 -16.14
CA GLN A 293 -10.61 -22.14 -14.96
C GLN A 293 -10.32 -20.65 -14.64
N PRO A 294 -11.30 -19.90 -14.10
CA PRO A 294 -11.05 -18.54 -13.63
C PRO A 294 -10.02 -18.53 -12.48
N LEU A 295 -9.04 -17.62 -12.56
CA LEU A 295 -8.02 -17.50 -11.52
C LEU A 295 -8.56 -16.97 -10.19
N SER A 296 -9.63 -16.20 -10.23
CA SER A 296 -10.23 -15.60 -9.05
C SER A 296 -11.69 -15.99 -8.91
N ARG A 297 -12.10 -16.29 -7.67
CA ARG A 297 -13.51 -16.45 -7.29
C ARG A 297 -14.29 -15.13 -7.32
N ARG A 298 -13.59 -13.98 -7.33
CA ARG A 298 -14.14 -12.63 -7.52
C ARG A 298 -14.13 -12.20 -8.99
N THR A 299 -13.78 -13.11 -9.90
CA THR A 299 -13.71 -12.90 -11.35
C THR A 299 -12.86 -11.68 -11.71
N ALA A 300 -11.55 -11.90 -11.74
CA ALA A 300 -10.60 -10.93 -12.24
C ALA A 300 -10.68 -10.84 -13.77
N LEU A 301 -10.58 -9.64 -14.30
CA LEU A 301 -10.55 -9.37 -15.74
C LEU A 301 -9.14 -9.49 -16.30
N ASP A 302 -9.02 -10.04 -17.50
CA ASP A 302 -7.75 -10.16 -18.22
C ASP A 302 -7.40 -8.84 -18.89
N PHE A 303 -6.57 -8.03 -18.23
CA PHE A 303 -5.99 -6.84 -18.84
C PHE A 303 -4.88 -7.17 -19.86
N GLY A 304 -4.58 -8.43 -20.13
CA GLY A 304 -3.95 -8.81 -21.41
C GLY A 304 -4.90 -8.63 -22.60
N HIS A 305 -6.22 -8.77 -22.38
CA HIS A 305 -7.23 -8.65 -23.43
C HIS A 305 -7.51 -7.17 -23.77
N PRO A 306 -7.28 -6.72 -25.02
CA PRO A 306 -7.40 -5.31 -25.39
C PRO A 306 -8.77 -4.69 -25.12
N GLN A 307 -9.85 -5.44 -25.32
CA GLN A 307 -11.20 -4.92 -25.12
C GLN A 307 -11.58 -4.83 -23.63
N ALA A 308 -11.12 -5.75 -22.79
CA ALA A 308 -11.31 -5.68 -21.34
C ALA A 308 -10.60 -4.45 -20.76
N ARG A 309 -9.38 -4.19 -21.24
CA ARG A 309 -8.64 -2.96 -20.95
C ARG A 309 -9.35 -1.71 -21.44
N ALA A 310 -9.86 -1.70 -22.67
CA ALA A 310 -10.57 -0.56 -23.22
C ALA A 310 -11.86 -0.26 -22.42
N TRP A 311 -12.56 -1.29 -21.96
CA TRP A 311 -13.70 -1.16 -21.06
C TRP A 311 -13.28 -0.52 -19.72
N ALA A 312 -12.22 -1.02 -19.10
CA ALA A 312 -11.71 -0.48 -17.83
C ALA A 312 -11.29 0.99 -17.97
N LYS A 313 -10.55 1.30 -19.04
CA LYS A 313 -10.15 2.65 -19.42
C LYS A 313 -11.35 3.58 -19.59
N SER A 314 -12.36 3.15 -20.35
CA SER A 314 -13.58 3.93 -20.61
C SER A 314 -14.38 4.20 -19.33
N ALA A 315 -14.48 3.20 -18.43
CA ALA A 315 -15.12 3.39 -17.13
C ALA A 315 -14.36 4.44 -16.30
N LEU A 316 -13.04 4.32 -16.20
CA LEU A 316 -12.22 5.28 -15.46
C LEU A 316 -12.30 6.70 -16.07
N ASP A 317 -12.16 6.83 -17.39
CA ASP A 317 -12.27 8.11 -18.11
C ASP A 317 -13.62 8.79 -17.84
N ARG A 318 -14.70 8.01 -17.93
CA ARG A 318 -16.05 8.51 -17.64
C ARG A 318 -16.16 8.99 -16.20
N LEU A 319 -15.69 8.23 -15.22
CA LEU A 319 -15.80 8.59 -13.80
C LEU A 319 -14.98 9.85 -13.49
N VAL A 320 -13.72 9.89 -13.92
CA VAL A 320 -12.83 11.04 -13.69
C VAL A 320 -13.42 12.30 -14.32
N THR A 321 -13.85 12.23 -15.58
CA THR A 321 -14.39 13.40 -16.30
C THR A 321 -15.75 13.84 -15.77
N THR A 322 -16.69 12.91 -15.57
CA THR A 322 -18.08 13.23 -15.18
C THR A 322 -18.15 13.85 -13.79
N TYR A 323 -17.30 13.38 -12.87
CA TYR A 323 -17.31 13.82 -11.47
C TYR A 323 -16.15 14.73 -11.12
N ALA A 324 -15.29 15.09 -12.09
CA ALA A 324 -14.07 15.87 -11.91
C ALA A 324 -13.22 15.35 -10.74
N LEU A 325 -12.95 14.04 -10.73
CA LEU A 325 -12.28 13.40 -9.60
C LEU A 325 -10.85 13.93 -9.42
N ASP A 326 -10.52 14.27 -8.18
CA ASP A 326 -9.16 14.65 -7.78
C ASP A 326 -8.36 13.43 -7.31
N TYR A 327 -9.06 12.35 -6.93
CA TYR A 327 -8.48 11.18 -6.31
C TYR A 327 -9.24 9.89 -6.65
N ILE A 328 -8.52 8.80 -6.90
CA ILE A 328 -9.08 7.45 -6.97
C ILE A 328 -8.28 6.50 -6.07
N LYS A 329 -8.97 5.78 -5.20
CA LYS A 329 -8.44 4.60 -4.50
C LYS A 329 -8.70 3.36 -5.35
N MET A 330 -7.66 2.84 -5.99
CA MET A 330 -7.73 1.66 -6.85
C MET A 330 -7.38 0.41 -6.04
N ASP A 331 -8.39 -0.37 -5.71
CA ASP A 331 -8.28 -1.57 -4.90
C ASP A 331 -8.21 -2.84 -5.75
N PHE A 332 -7.69 -3.91 -5.15
CA PHE A 332 -7.59 -5.23 -5.75
C PHE A 332 -7.68 -6.33 -4.67
N ASN A 333 -8.88 -6.85 -4.44
CA ASN A 333 -9.19 -7.68 -3.26
C ASN A 333 -9.18 -9.18 -3.54
N THR A 334 -8.33 -9.65 -4.46
CA THR A 334 -8.27 -11.07 -4.79
C THR A 334 -6.87 -11.56 -5.10
N ASN A 335 -6.60 -12.82 -4.75
CA ASN A 335 -5.41 -13.52 -5.21
C ASN A 335 -5.67 -14.10 -6.61
N LEU A 336 -4.60 -14.20 -7.40
CA LEU A 336 -4.54 -14.85 -8.70
C LEU A 336 -3.53 -16.01 -8.65
N PRO A 337 -3.84 -17.10 -7.93
CA PRO A 337 -2.90 -18.18 -7.70
C PRO A 337 -2.50 -18.87 -9.01
N VAL A 338 -1.21 -18.82 -9.35
CA VAL A 338 -0.63 -19.44 -10.54
C VAL A 338 0.71 -20.05 -10.14
N ASP A 339 1.00 -21.27 -10.61
CA ASP A 339 2.36 -21.81 -10.54
C ASP A 339 3.21 -21.22 -11.66
N GLY A 340 3.78 -20.05 -11.39
CA GLY A 340 4.59 -19.31 -12.36
C GLY A 340 5.87 -20.04 -12.77
N GLU A 341 6.40 -20.98 -11.99
CA GLU A 341 7.68 -21.64 -12.30
C GLU A 341 7.57 -22.59 -13.50
N SER A 342 6.35 -23.04 -13.82
CA SER A 342 6.04 -23.90 -14.96
C SER A 342 5.74 -23.16 -16.26
N LEU A 343 5.68 -21.82 -16.21
CA LEU A 343 5.19 -20.97 -17.29
C LEU A 343 6.32 -20.22 -18.00
N THR A 344 5.97 -19.58 -19.12
CA THR A 344 6.82 -18.70 -19.93
C THR A 344 6.16 -17.32 -20.04
N PRO A 345 6.85 -16.26 -20.49
CA PRO A 345 6.24 -14.96 -20.70
C PRO A 345 4.98 -15.00 -21.59
N GLU A 346 4.95 -15.87 -22.60
CA GLU A 346 3.84 -16.01 -23.54
C GLU A 346 2.63 -16.68 -22.89
N THR A 347 2.88 -17.64 -21.99
CA THR A 347 1.85 -18.46 -21.36
C THR A 347 1.38 -17.90 -20.01
N ASP A 348 2.14 -16.99 -19.39
CA ASP A 348 1.80 -16.39 -18.10
C ASP A 348 0.66 -15.36 -18.21
N PRO A 349 -0.53 -15.67 -17.64
CA PRO A 349 -1.64 -14.71 -17.61
C PRO A 349 -1.33 -13.47 -16.76
N LEU A 350 -0.50 -13.60 -15.71
CA LEU A 350 -0.18 -12.48 -14.83
C LEU A 350 0.70 -11.45 -15.54
N TYR A 351 1.71 -11.90 -16.30
CA TYR A 351 2.57 -11.02 -17.09
C TYR A 351 1.77 -10.15 -18.06
N ARG A 352 0.81 -10.74 -18.80
CA ARG A 352 -0.06 -10.00 -19.72
C ARG A 352 -0.98 -9.03 -18.98
N HIS A 353 -1.61 -9.49 -17.89
CA HIS A 353 -2.49 -8.66 -17.06
C HIS A 353 -1.76 -7.45 -16.48
N TYR A 354 -0.59 -7.63 -15.87
CA TYR A 354 0.17 -6.54 -15.24
C TYR A 354 0.75 -5.54 -16.23
N ARG A 355 1.19 -6.01 -17.41
CA ARG A 355 1.53 -5.11 -18.52
C ARG A 355 0.34 -4.22 -18.89
N GLY A 356 -0.85 -4.82 -18.99
CA GLY A 356 -2.08 -4.10 -19.26
C GLY A 356 -2.50 -3.10 -18.20
N LEU A 357 -2.34 -3.46 -16.91
CA LEU A 357 -2.61 -2.57 -15.78
C LEU A 357 -1.69 -1.34 -15.82
N VAL A 358 -0.42 -1.52 -16.17
CA VAL A 358 0.53 -0.40 -16.34
C VAL A 358 0.11 0.55 -17.45
N GLU A 359 -0.44 0.04 -18.56
CA GLU A 359 -0.99 0.91 -19.61
C GLU A 359 -2.16 1.76 -19.09
N LEU A 360 -3.03 1.20 -18.23
CA LEU A 360 -4.12 1.96 -17.60
C LEU A 360 -3.60 3.06 -16.66
N TRP A 361 -2.65 2.74 -15.77
CA TRP A 361 -2.08 3.74 -14.87
C TRP A 361 -1.33 4.85 -15.62
N ARG A 362 -0.60 4.50 -16.69
CA ARG A 362 0.02 5.49 -17.57
C ARG A 362 -0.98 6.39 -18.25
N HIS A 363 -2.06 5.81 -18.78
CA HIS A 363 -3.14 6.56 -19.38
C HIS A 363 -3.72 7.57 -18.38
N LEU A 364 -4.04 7.15 -17.16
CA LEU A 364 -4.56 8.04 -16.12
C LEU A 364 -3.58 9.18 -15.80
N ARG A 365 -2.30 8.88 -15.57
CA ARG A 365 -1.30 9.91 -15.22
C ARG A 365 -0.99 10.88 -16.34
N THR A 366 -1.10 10.43 -17.59
CA THR A 366 -0.85 11.27 -18.77
C THR A 366 -2.06 12.14 -19.09
N THR A 367 -3.26 11.58 -19.00
CA THR A 367 -4.51 12.25 -19.38
C THR A 367 -5.05 13.16 -18.28
N TYR A 368 -4.89 12.74 -17.01
CA TYR A 368 -5.33 13.47 -15.83
C TYR A 368 -4.13 13.68 -14.88
N PRO A 369 -3.21 14.61 -15.21
CA PRO A 369 -1.99 14.80 -14.44
C PRO A 369 -2.25 15.20 -12.98
N ASP A 370 -3.38 15.87 -12.70
CA ASP A 370 -3.75 16.28 -11.35
C ASP A 370 -4.49 15.20 -10.55
N LEU A 371 -4.91 14.10 -11.20
CA LEU A 371 -5.55 12.98 -10.54
C LEU A 371 -4.53 12.23 -9.68
N ILE A 372 -4.84 12.09 -8.40
CA ILE A 372 -4.08 11.27 -7.45
C ILE A 372 -4.60 9.83 -7.53
N VAL A 373 -3.69 8.87 -7.67
CA VAL A 373 -4.01 7.44 -7.64
C VAL A 373 -3.43 6.81 -6.37
N GLU A 374 -4.29 6.30 -5.50
CA GLU A 374 -3.90 5.45 -4.36
C GLU A 374 -3.96 3.97 -4.77
N ASN A 375 -2.84 3.26 -4.64
CA ASN A 375 -2.79 1.81 -4.76
C ASN A 375 -3.37 1.15 -3.50
N CYS A 376 -4.26 0.19 -3.67
CA CYS A 376 -4.79 -0.63 -2.60
C CYS A 376 -4.92 -2.08 -3.08
N SER A 377 -4.71 -3.04 -2.19
CA SER A 377 -4.97 -4.45 -2.45
C SER A 377 -5.24 -5.14 -1.13
N SER A 378 -6.45 -4.93 -0.57
CA SER A 378 -6.78 -5.32 0.80
C SER A 378 -5.70 -4.82 1.78
N GLY A 379 -5.49 -3.49 1.84
CA GLY A 379 -4.25 -2.94 2.37
C GLY A 379 -3.12 -3.05 1.36
N SER A 380 -2.03 -3.71 1.76
CA SER A 380 -0.75 -3.67 1.05
C SER A 380 -0.29 -4.98 0.43
N LEU A 381 -1.24 -5.85 0.06
CA LEU A 381 -0.93 -7.18 -0.49
C LEU A 381 -0.37 -7.13 -1.92
N ARG A 382 -0.38 -5.96 -2.56
CA ARG A 382 0.28 -5.69 -3.84
C ARG A 382 1.01 -4.34 -3.76
N GLN A 383 2.06 -4.27 -2.94
CA GLN A 383 2.92 -3.09 -2.85
C GLN A 383 4.36 -3.47 -3.12
N ASP A 384 4.91 -2.87 -4.17
CA ASP A 384 6.23 -3.13 -4.72
C ASP A 384 6.77 -1.87 -5.43
N ALA A 385 7.96 -1.94 -6.02
CA ALA A 385 8.51 -0.77 -6.72
C ALA A 385 7.78 -0.44 -8.04
N MET A 386 7.06 -1.39 -8.66
CA MET A 386 6.23 -1.12 -9.83
C MET A 386 4.99 -0.32 -9.44
N THR A 387 4.27 -0.71 -8.38
CA THR A 387 3.13 0.10 -7.90
C THR A 387 3.59 1.50 -7.48
N ALA A 388 4.71 1.62 -6.76
CA ALA A 388 5.29 2.91 -6.37
C ALA A 388 5.71 3.79 -7.57
N ALA A 389 5.95 3.22 -8.76
CA ALA A 389 6.26 3.96 -9.97
C ALA A 389 5.03 4.48 -10.71
N PHE A 390 3.87 3.86 -10.52
CA PHE A 390 2.65 4.12 -11.28
C PHE A 390 1.49 4.68 -10.46
N THR A 391 1.59 4.68 -9.14
CA THR A 391 0.62 5.33 -8.23
C THR A 391 1.32 6.40 -7.39
N ASP A 392 0.55 7.21 -6.69
CA ASP A 392 1.05 8.37 -5.93
C ASP A 392 1.13 8.10 -4.43
N THR A 393 0.24 7.24 -3.94
CA THR A 393 0.21 6.78 -2.56
C THR A 393 -0.31 5.36 -2.49
N HIS A 394 -0.30 4.80 -1.28
CA HIS A 394 -0.64 3.43 -1.01
C HIS A 394 -1.27 3.23 0.38
N TRP A 395 -2.36 2.48 0.43
CA TRP A 395 -3.02 2.06 1.67
C TRP A 395 -2.22 0.99 2.43
N VAL A 396 -1.60 1.35 3.56
CA VAL A 396 -0.62 0.50 4.26
C VAL A 396 -1.21 -0.81 4.78
N SER A 397 -2.40 -0.79 5.39
CA SER A 397 -3.05 -1.99 5.94
C SER A 397 -4.52 -1.71 6.26
N ASP A 398 -5.39 -2.71 6.05
CA ASP A 398 -6.77 -2.68 6.57
C ASP A 398 -6.83 -2.90 8.10
N ASN A 399 -5.74 -3.33 8.72
CA ASN A 399 -5.65 -3.36 10.16
C ASN A 399 -5.38 -1.94 10.65
N VAL A 400 -6.37 -1.40 11.35
CA VAL A 400 -6.38 -0.05 11.94
C VAL A 400 -6.24 -0.11 13.45
N ASP A 401 -5.83 -1.25 14.02
CA ASP A 401 -5.46 -1.34 15.44
C ASP A 401 -4.20 -0.53 15.73
N ASN A 402 -4.32 0.44 16.65
CA ASN A 402 -3.25 1.40 16.91
C ASN A 402 -1.93 0.76 17.39
N THR A 403 -1.97 -0.41 18.04
CA THR A 403 -0.75 -1.07 18.53
C THR A 403 -0.04 -1.78 17.39
N ALA A 404 -0.78 -2.54 16.58
CA ALA A 404 -0.24 -3.16 15.38
C ALA A 404 0.29 -2.10 14.39
N ASN A 405 -0.41 -0.98 14.25
CA ASN A 405 -0.06 0.12 13.34
C ASN A 405 1.34 0.67 13.58
N LEU A 406 1.82 0.75 14.83
CA LEU A 406 3.18 1.25 15.10
C LEU A 406 4.24 0.41 14.38
N ALA A 407 4.16 -0.92 14.49
CA ALA A 407 5.10 -1.82 13.85
C ALA A 407 4.94 -1.82 12.32
N MET A 408 3.71 -1.78 11.83
CA MET A 408 3.42 -1.77 10.39
C MET A 408 3.84 -0.44 9.74
N ASN A 409 3.59 0.71 10.37
CA ASN A 409 4.01 2.03 9.89
C ASN A 409 5.55 2.15 9.92
N PHE A 410 6.20 1.66 10.96
CA PHE A 410 7.67 1.58 10.99
C PHE A 410 8.19 0.75 9.81
N GLY A 411 7.69 -0.47 9.62
CA GLY A 411 8.12 -1.31 8.50
C GLY A 411 7.80 -0.70 7.13
N ALA A 412 6.63 -0.09 6.95
CA ALA A 412 6.25 0.56 5.70
C ALA A 412 7.19 1.72 5.36
N THR A 413 7.46 2.59 6.32
CA THR A 413 8.40 3.74 6.17
C THR A 413 9.87 3.34 6.14
N PHE A 414 10.19 2.12 6.57
CA PHE A 414 11.50 1.50 6.41
C PHE A 414 11.72 1.03 4.96
N LEU A 415 10.70 0.44 4.33
CA LEU A 415 10.79 -0.09 2.96
C LEU A 415 10.56 0.97 1.88
N PHE A 416 9.68 1.94 2.14
CA PHE A 416 9.21 2.93 1.19
C PHE A 416 9.36 4.35 1.76
N PRO A 417 9.49 5.39 0.90
CA PRO A 417 9.47 6.76 1.38
C PRO A 417 8.15 7.02 2.14
N PRO A 418 8.18 7.66 3.32
CA PRO A 418 6.97 7.93 4.09
C PRO A 418 5.85 8.55 3.24
N GLU A 419 6.22 9.38 2.27
CA GLU A 419 5.31 10.18 1.45
C GLU A 419 4.33 9.43 0.56
N ILE A 420 4.45 8.11 0.48
CA ILE A 420 3.51 7.24 -0.24
C ILE A 420 2.78 6.26 0.70
N CYS A 421 3.03 6.34 2.00
CA CYS A 421 2.45 5.44 3.00
C CYS A 421 1.23 6.12 3.64
N SER A 422 0.04 5.78 3.12
CA SER A 422 -1.26 6.26 3.61
C SER A 422 -1.78 5.40 4.75
N HIS A 423 -2.21 6.06 5.82
CA HIS A 423 -2.78 5.41 7.00
C HIS A 423 -3.97 6.20 7.55
N TRP A 424 -5.00 5.51 8.05
CA TRP A 424 -6.22 6.15 8.52
C TRP A 424 -6.38 5.96 10.01
N THR A 425 -6.66 7.04 10.72
CA THR A 425 -7.12 6.95 12.08
C THR A 425 -8.62 6.68 12.09
N THR A 426 -9.02 5.54 12.66
CA THR A 426 -10.41 5.26 12.95
C THR A 426 -10.80 5.85 14.30
N ALA A 427 -11.88 6.64 14.32
CA ALA A 427 -12.28 7.38 15.50
C ALA A 427 -13.74 7.02 15.90
N PRO A 428 -14.03 6.64 17.17
CA PRO A 428 -13.08 6.58 18.27
C PRO A 428 -12.18 5.38 18.08
N ALA A 429 -10.93 5.49 18.50
CA ALA A 429 -10.21 4.31 18.93
C ALA A 429 -10.99 3.75 20.13
N GLU A 430 -12.04 2.95 19.88
CA GLU A 430 -12.72 2.14 20.89
C GLU A 430 -11.98 0.82 21.07
N THR A 431 -10.65 0.85 21.00
CA THR A 431 -9.87 -0.29 21.46
C THR A 431 -9.45 0.00 22.90
N ASP A 432 -9.78 -0.93 23.80
CA ASP A 432 -9.17 -1.09 25.12
C ASP A 432 -7.69 -1.52 24.98
N GLY A 433 -6.99 -0.90 24.02
CA GLY A 433 -5.60 -1.14 23.71
C GLY A 433 -4.69 -0.48 24.74
N PRO A 434 -3.42 -0.89 24.81
CA PRO A 434 -2.45 -0.36 25.77
C PRO A 434 -2.12 1.13 25.53
N LEU A 435 -2.42 1.68 24.36
CA LEU A 435 -2.18 3.09 24.03
C LEU A 435 -3.39 3.94 24.42
N ASP A 436 -3.14 5.04 25.13
CA ASP A 436 -4.17 6.06 25.30
C ASP A 436 -4.55 6.68 23.94
N ARG A 437 -5.66 7.44 23.94
CA ARG A 437 -6.24 8.02 22.71
C ARG A 437 -5.28 8.98 22.00
N GLU A 438 -4.45 9.71 22.73
CA GLU A 438 -3.52 10.67 22.14
C GLU A 438 -2.32 9.96 21.51
N SER A 439 -1.77 8.97 22.21
CA SER A 439 -0.71 8.12 21.68
C SER A 439 -1.17 7.37 20.43
N SER A 440 -2.40 6.88 20.42
CA SER A 440 -3.02 6.20 19.26
C SER A 440 -3.12 7.09 18.03
N PHE A 441 -3.66 8.30 18.16
CA PHE A 441 -3.74 9.23 17.02
C PHE A 441 -2.36 9.69 16.57
N THR A 442 -1.44 9.93 17.51
CA THR A 442 -0.06 10.32 17.20
C THR A 442 0.69 9.22 16.45
N ALA A 443 0.52 7.95 16.85
CA ALA A 443 1.06 6.80 16.13
C ALA A 443 0.60 6.75 14.67
N ASN A 444 -0.66 7.10 14.42
CA ASN A 444 -1.23 7.13 13.08
C ASN A 444 -0.80 8.37 12.27
N MET A 445 -0.46 9.49 12.93
CA MET A 445 0.21 10.64 12.29
C MET A 445 1.68 10.37 11.90
N LEU A 446 2.27 9.24 12.32
CA LEU A 446 3.63 8.87 11.88
C LEU A 446 3.66 8.40 10.41
N GLY A 447 2.50 8.05 9.83
CA GLY A 447 2.34 7.93 8.38
C GLY A 447 2.40 9.31 7.73
N HIS A 448 3.01 9.43 6.53
CA HIS A 448 3.10 10.75 5.91
C HIS A 448 1.77 11.26 5.40
N ILE A 449 0.82 10.40 5.00
CA ILE A 449 -0.54 10.82 4.63
C ILE A 449 -1.50 10.49 5.77
N LEU A 450 -2.02 11.52 6.41
CA LEU A 450 -3.04 11.39 7.44
C LEU A 450 -4.42 11.23 6.81
N GLY A 451 -5.04 10.07 7.02
CA GLY A 451 -6.47 9.88 6.76
C GLY A 451 -7.28 9.71 8.04
N LEU A 452 -8.57 9.93 7.92
CA LEU A 452 -9.58 9.72 8.94
C LEU A 452 -10.70 8.84 8.38
N SER A 453 -11.25 8.00 9.24
CA SER A 453 -12.46 7.24 8.96
C SER A 453 -13.16 6.91 10.29
N GLY A 454 -14.41 6.45 10.26
CA GLY A 454 -15.16 6.15 11.47
C GLY A 454 -16.33 7.12 11.70
N PRO A 455 -17.23 6.84 12.65
CA PRO A 455 -18.45 7.59 12.87
C PRO A 455 -18.26 9.11 12.75
N SER A 456 -18.96 9.72 11.80
CA SER A 456 -18.86 11.17 11.54
C SER A 456 -19.23 12.05 12.74
N SER A 457 -19.86 11.51 13.79
CA SER A 457 -19.99 12.22 15.05
C SER A 457 -18.71 12.04 15.87
N PRO A 458 -17.97 13.13 16.17
CA PRO A 458 -16.92 13.08 17.20
C PRO A 458 -17.51 12.76 18.59
N GLY A 459 -18.81 12.57 18.74
CA GLY A 459 -19.49 12.19 19.97
C GLY A 459 -19.57 13.33 20.99
N THR A 460 -18.54 14.19 21.07
CA THR A 460 -18.48 15.36 21.96
C THR A 460 -17.76 16.55 21.31
N PRO A 461 -18.13 17.80 21.64
CA PRO A 461 -17.43 19.01 21.19
C PRO A 461 -15.94 19.02 21.55
N ARG A 462 -15.58 18.49 22.73
CA ARG A 462 -14.19 18.38 23.19
C ARG A 462 -13.34 17.55 22.23
N ARG A 463 -13.86 16.42 21.77
CA ARG A 463 -13.14 15.54 20.83
C ARG A 463 -13.02 16.17 19.44
N ALA A 464 -14.07 16.86 18.97
CA ALA A 464 -14.01 17.60 17.71
C ALA A 464 -12.91 18.67 17.75
N SER A 465 -12.82 19.42 18.85
CA SER A 465 -11.78 20.43 19.07
C SER A 465 -10.38 19.83 19.06
N TRP A 466 -10.20 18.70 19.75
CA TRP A 466 -8.92 18.02 19.81
C TRP A 466 -8.47 17.46 18.45
N LEU A 467 -9.38 16.83 17.69
CA LEU A 467 -9.07 16.36 16.34
C LEU A 467 -8.65 17.51 15.42
N ARG A 468 -9.38 18.63 15.45
CA ARG A 468 -9.01 19.85 14.70
C ARG A 468 -7.61 20.34 15.05
N GLU A 469 -7.27 20.40 16.34
CA GLU A 469 -5.94 20.83 16.80
C GLU A 469 -4.84 19.91 16.28
N ARG A 470 -5.06 18.59 16.32
CA ARG A 470 -4.08 17.61 15.82
C ARG A 470 -3.92 17.68 14.30
N ILE A 471 -5.01 17.85 13.55
CA ILE A 471 -4.99 18.05 12.10
C ILE A 471 -4.27 19.36 11.74
N ALA A 472 -4.56 20.45 12.45
CA ALA A 472 -3.87 21.72 12.26
C ALA A 472 -2.36 21.58 12.50
N ARG A 473 -1.97 20.89 13.58
CA ARG A 473 -0.56 20.59 13.88
C ARG A 473 0.11 19.74 12.82
N TYR A 474 -0.58 18.74 12.27
CA TYR A 474 -0.05 17.90 11.19
C TYR A 474 0.23 18.72 9.92
N LYS A 475 -0.59 19.75 9.66
CA LYS A 475 -0.42 20.66 8.51
C LYS A 475 0.64 21.74 8.73
N GLU A 476 1.14 21.92 9.94
CA GLU A 476 2.23 22.86 10.18
C GLU A 476 3.49 22.38 9.45
N PRO A 477 4.21 23.27 8.73
CA PRO A 477 5.50 22.92 8.14
C PRO A 477 6.44 22.38 9.22
N ALA A 478 7.18 21.31 8.89
CA ALA A 478 8.23 20.82 9.78
C ALA A 478 9.22 21.95 10.06
N ARG A 479 9.42 22.28 11.35
CA ARG A 479 10.34 23.34 11.80
C ARG A 479 11.79 22.93 11.71
#